data_AF-A0A850LYT3-F1
#
_entry.id   AF-A0A850LYT3-F1
#
_cell.length_a   1.000
_cell.length_b   1.000
_cell.length_c   1.000
_cell.angle_alpha   90.00
_cell.angle_beta   90.00
_cell.angle_gamma   90.00
#
_symmetry.space_group_name_H-M   'P 1'
#
loop_
_entity.id
_entity.type
_entity.pdbx_description
1 polymer ?
#
loop_
_entity_poly.entity_id
_entity_poly.type
_entity_poly.pdbx_seq_one_letter_code
_entity_poly.pdbx_strand_id
1 'polypeptide(L)'
;ETINEALNAGKITAMKDPTRGGIAAAMNEFAKKSKVSIWLEEGKIPIRKEVIAACEMFGMDPFEITSEGKAIIGVASEDAQKVLLAIKNTKYGKNAAIIGEVKAERPGNVILKTEVGGHRIIDVPYGEPIPRVC
;
A
#
# COMPACT_ATOMS: atom_id res chain seq x y z
N GLU A 1 -14.41 -0.47 13.20
CA GLU A 1 -15.09 0.65 12.51
C GLU A 1 -14.63 0.76 11.06
N THR A 2 -13.42 1.28 10.77
CA THR A 2 -12.94 1.50 9.38
C THR A 2 -13.09 0.30 8.43
N ILE A 3 -12.72 -0.89 8.89
CA ILE A 3 -12.85 -2.12 8.08
C ILE A 3 -14.32 -2.47 7.82
N ASN A 4 -15.20 -2.26 8.80
CA ASN A 4 -16.63 -2.53 8.64
C ASN A 4 -17.24 -1.55 7.63
N GLU A 5 -16.87 -0.27 7.70
CA GLU A 5 -17.30 0.73 6.70
C GLU A 5 -16.84 0.35 5.29
N ALA A 6 -15.61 -0.11 5.13
CA ALA A 6 -15.10 -0.59 3.85
C ALA A 6 -15.91 -1.79 3.32
N LEU A 7 -16.15 -2.79 4.17
CA LEU A 7 -16.91 -4.00 3.83
C LEU A 7 -18.38 -3.71 3.48
N ASN A 8 -19.00 -2.75 4.18
CA ASN A 8 -20.38 -2.35 3.91
C ASN A 8 -20.51 -1.49 2.64
N ALA A 9 -19.45 -0.75 2.29
CA ALA A 9 -19.48 0.16 1.17
C ALA A 9 -19.35 -0.55 -0.19
N GLY A 10 -18.60 -1.64 -0.30
CA GLY A 10 -18.41 -2.31 -1.59
C GLY A 10 -17.63 -3.62 -1.51
N LYS A 11 -17.34 -4.19 -2.68
CA LYS A 11 -16.69 -5.49 -2.80
C LYS A 11 -15.19 -5.40 -2.53
N ILE A 12 -14.79 -5.90 -1.36
CA ILE A 12 -13.39 -6.09 -0.98
C ILE A 12 -12.89 -7.44 -1.49
N THR A 13 -11.72 -7.46 -2.12
CA THR A 13 -11.12 -8.68 -2.71
C THR A 13 -9.94 -9.21 -1.90
N ALA A 14 -9.23 -8.35 -1.20
CA ALA A 14 -8.12 -8.71 -0.32
C ALA A 14 -7.88 -7.60 0.73
N MET A 15 -7.32 -7.97 1.88
CA MET A 15 -6.85 -7.03 2.89
C MET A 15 -5.58 -7.55 3.55
N LYS A 16 -4.66 -6.64 3.86
CA LYS A 16 -3.43 -6.93 4.60
C LYS A 16 -2.91 -5.68 5.29
N ASP A 17 -2.46 -5.83 6.51
CA ASP A 17 -1.72 -4.83 7.27
C ASP A 17 -0.23 -4.82 6.83
N PRO A 18 0.34 -3.66 6.44
CA PRO A 18 1.75 -3.54 6.07
C PRO A 18 2.63 -3.42 7.32
N THR A 19 2.71 -4.49 8.11
CA THR A 19 3.61 -4.60 9.27
C THR A 19 5.04 -4.87 8.80
N ARG A 20 5.65 -6.02 9.11
CA ARG A 20 7.07 -6.27 8.78
C ARG A 20 7.33 -6.24 7.28
N GLY A 21 8.31 -5.45 6.86
CA GLY A 21 8.63 -5.20 5.44
C GLY A 21 7.67 -4.23 4.74
N GLY A 22 6.78 -3.59 5.50
CA GLY A 22 5.97 -2.47 5.06
C GLY A 22 5.06 -2.74 3.85
N ILE A 23 4.87 -1.70 3.04
CA ILE A 23 4.07 -1.73 1.82
C ILE A 23 4.72 -2.65 0.78
N ALA A 24 6.06 -2.63 0.68
CA ALA A 24 6.80 -3.43 -0.28
C ALA A 24 6.51 -4.93 -0.12
N ALA A 25 6.63 -5.46 1.10
CA ALA A 25 6.33 -6.86 1.38
C ALA A 25 4.84 -7.20 1.17
N ALA A 26 3.94 -6.35 1.66
CA ALA A 26 2.50 -6.60 1.57
C ALA A 26 1.99 -6.63 0.11
N MET A 27 2.44 -5.68 -0.71
CA MET A 27 2.07 -5.63 -2.13
C MET A 27 2.66 -6.79 -2.92
N ASN A 28 3.91 -7.16 -2.66
CA ASN A 28 4.53 -8.31 -3.31
C ASN A 28 3.82 -9.62 -2.94
N GLU A 29 3.36 -9.75 -1.70
CA GLU A 29 2.56 -10.90 -1.27
C GLU A 29 1.24 -10.97 -2.05
N PHE A 30 0.54 -9.85 -2.21
CA PHE A 30 -0.68 -9.76 -3.02
C PHE A 30 -0.40 -10.14 -4.48
N ALA A 31 0.58 -9.52 -5.12
CA ALA A 31 0.93 -9.78 -6.52
C ALA A 31 1.21 -11.28 -6.76
N LYS A 32 1.99 -11.91 -5.87
CA LYS A 32 2.35 -13.33 -5.97
C LYS A 32 1.17 -14.26 -5.72
N LYS A 33 0.42 -14.07 -4.62
CA LYS A 33 -0.70 -14.96 -4.26
C LYS A 33 -1.85 -14.87 -5.26
N SER A 34 -2.11 -13.68 -5.77
CA SER A 34 -3.20 -13.44 -6.73
C SER A 34 -2.80 -13.64 -8.19
N LYS A 35 -1.51 -13.86 -8.50
CA LYS A 35 -0.97 -14.02 -9.86
C LYS A 35 -1.31 -12.84 -10.77
N VAL A 36 -1.14 -11.62 -10.24
CA VAL A 36 -1.40 -10.33 -10.90
C VAL A 36 -0.21 -9.40 -10.73
N SER A 37 -0.16 -8.29 -11.46
CA SER A 37 0.71 -7.17 -11.12
C SER A 37 -0.04 -6.08 -10.37
N ILE A 38 0.70 -5.32 -9.56
CA ILE A 38 0.19 -4.15 -8.85
C ILE A 38 0.98 -2.94 -9.34
N TRP A 39 0.27 -1.95 -9.88
CA TRP A 39 0.83 -0.71 -10.40
C TRP A 39 0.51 0.41 -9.43
N LEU A 40 1.54 0.88 -8.72
CA LEU A 40 1.46 1.95 -7.75
C LEU A 40 1.85 3.30 -8.37
N GLU A 41 1.30 4.38 -7.84
CA GLU A 41 1.68 5.75 -8.19
C GLU A 41 2.31 6.41 -6.96
N GLU A 42 3.59 6.75 -7.05
CA GLU A 42 4.40 7.25 -5.92
C GLU A 42 3.75 8.45 -5.22
N GLY A 43 3.40 9.48 -5.99
CA GLY A 43 2.78 10.70 -5.46
C GLY A 43 1.37 10.51 -4.86
N LYS A 44 0.74 9.35 -5.03
CA LYS A 44 -0.56 9.04 -4.41
C LYS A 44 -0.42 8.35 -3.06
N ILE A 45 0.75 7.83 -2.71
CA ILE A 45 0.97 7.10 -1.46
C ILE A 45 1.13 8.10 -0.31
N PRO A 46 0.22 8.10 0.69
CA PRO A 46 0.21 9.10 1.74
C PRO A 46 1.30 8.79 2.79
N ILE A 47 2.49 9.33 2.57
CA ILE A 47 3.62 9.29 3.51
C ILE A 47 3.82 10.70 4.08
N ARG A 48 3.99 10.78 5.41
CA ARG A 48 4.24 12.06 6.09
C ARG A 48 5.61 12.58 5.70
N LYS A 49 5.75 13.90 5.48
CA LYS A 49 7.02 14.53 5.10
C LYS A 49 8.11 14.27 6.13
N GLU A 50 7.75 14.24 7.42
CA GLU A 50 8.67 13.95 8.52
C GLU A 50 9.18 12.50 8.47
N VAL A 51 8.36 11.56 7.98
CA VAL A 51 8.76 10.16 7.79
C VAL A 51 9.71 10.04 6.60
N ILE A 52 9.42 10.72 5.49
CA ILE A 52 10.31 10.77 4.32
C ILE A 52 11.67 11.33 4.73
N ALA A 53 11.69 12.49 5.40
CA ALA A 53 12.93 13.12 5.86
C ALA A 53 13.73 12.21 6.81
N ALA A 54 13.07 11.51 7.74
CA ALA A 54 13.74 10.55 8.60
C ALA A 54 14.33 9.37 7.80
N CYS A 55 13.56 8.80 6.87
CA CYS A 55 14.03 7.72 6.02
C CYS A 55 15.25 8.13 5.20
N GLU A 56 15.24 9.33 4.61
CA GLU A 56 16.39 9.89 3.87
C GLU A 56 17.62 10.06 4.78
N MET A 57 17.45 10.58 5.99
CA MET A 57 18.55 10.75 6.96
C MET A 57 19.21 9.43 7.35
N PHE A 58 18.43 8.35 7.45
CA PHE A 58 18.92 7.04 7.87
C PHE A 58 19.21 6.09 6.69
N GLY A 59 19.05 6.54 5.44
CA GLY A 59 19.26 5.71 4.25
C GLY A 59 18.28 4.54 4.15
N MET A 60 17.06 4.71 4.66
CA MET A 60 16.01 3.71 4.64
C MET A 60 15.00 3.99 3.52
N ASP A 61 14.41 2.94 2.95
CA ASP A 61 13.28 3.10 2.01
C ASP A 61 11.95 3.14 2.81
N PRO A 62 11.15 4.21 2.69
CA PRO A 62 9.89 4.33 3.44
C PRO A 62 8.85 3.24 3.09
N PHE A 63 9.00 2.54 1.97
CA PHE A 63 8.11 1.44 1.59
C PHE A 63 8.38 0.15 2.38
N GLU A 64 9.56 0.01 2.97
CA GLU A 64 9.96 -1.17 3.73
C GLU A 64 9.67 -1.04 5.23
N ILE A 65 9.35 0.17 5.69
CA ILE A 65 9.15 0.47 7.11
C ILE A 65 7.81 -0.08 7.61
N THR A 66 7.86 -0.72 8.77
CA THR A 66 6.70 -1.24 9.47
C THR A 66 5.64 -0.18 9.77
N SER A 67 4.37 -0.50 9.50
CA SER A 67 3.21 0.31 9.88
C SER A 67 2.26 -0.45 10.82
N GLU A 68 2.11 0.05 12.05
CA GLU A 68 1.18 -0.49 13.04
C GLU A 68 -0.11 0.36 13.06
N GLY A 69 -1.20 -0.17 12.47
CA GLY A 69 -2.50 0.53 12.37
C GLY A 69 -2.85 1.05 10.98
N LYS A 70 -2.29 0.45 9.92
CA LYS A 70 -2.68 0.68 8.53
C LYS A 70 -3.21 -0.60 7.90
N ALA A 71 -4.01 -0.46 6.85
CA ALA A 71 -4.46 -1.57 6.03
C ALA A 71 -4.33 -1.22 4.55
N ILE A 72 -3.84 -2.17 3.77
CA ILE A 72 -3.93 -2.19 2.31
C ILE A 72 -5.16 -3.00 1.95
N ILE A 73 -5.99 -2.45 1.07
CA ILE A 73 -7.30 -3.00 0.74
C ILE A 73 -7.41 -3.11 -0.78
N GLY A 74 -7.60 -4.33 -1.28
CA GLY A 74 -7.99 -4.59 -2.67
C GLY A 74 -9.50 -4.45 -2.81
N VAL A 75 -9.95 -3.68 -3.79
CA VAL A 75 -11.37 -3.36 -4.01
C VAL A 75 -11.71 -3.60 -5.48
N ALA A 76 -12.93 -4.04 -5.77
CA ALA A 76 -13.43 -4.05 -7.13
C ALA A 76 -13.41 -2.62 -7.72
N SER A 77 -13.04 -2.49 -9.00
CA SER A 77 -12.81 -1.19 -9.65
C SER A 77 -14.01 -0.25 -9.57
N GLU A 78 -15.20 -0.82 -9.75
CA GLU A 78 -16.51 -0.16 -9.72
C GLU A 78 -16.86 0.40 -8.33
N ASP A 79 -16.32 -0.17 -7.27
CA ASP A 79 -16.59 0.22 -5.88
C ASP A 79 -15.50 1.10 -5.26
N ALA A 80 -14.36 1.29 -5.95
CA ALA A 80 -13.17 1.91 -5.39
C ALA A 80 -13.41 3.30 -4.76
N GLN A 81 -14.13 4.18 -5.47
CA GLN A 81 -14.44 5.53 -4.97
C GLN A 81 -15.42 5.50 -3.79
N LYS A 82 -16.44 4.65 -3.85
CA LYS A 82 -17.44 4.50 -2.80
C LYS A 82 -16.80 4.00 -1.50
N VAL A 83 -15.95 2.98 -1.59
CA VAL A 83 -15.19 2.43 -0.46
C VAL A 83 -14.22 3.46 0.10
N LEU A 84 -13.49 4.19 -0.76
CA LEU A 84 -12.58 5.26 -0.31
C LEU A 84 -13.30 6.33 0.50
N LEU A 85 -14.47 6.80 0.03
CA LEU A 85 -15.27 7.81 0.73
C LEU A 85 -15.77 7.30 2.09
N ALA A 86 -16.25 6.06 2.16
CA ALA A 86 -16.68 5.46 3.42
C ALA A 86 -15.52 5.37 4.43
N ILE A 87 -14.35 4.92 4.00
CA ILE A 87 -13.14 4.85 4.84
C ILE A 87 -12.72 6.24 5.32
N LYS A 88 -12.72 7.25 4.45
CA LYS A 88 -12.31 8.62 4.81
C LYS A 88 -13.18 9.27 5.89
N ASN A 89 -14.42 8.83 6.03
CA ASN A 89 -15.33 9.34 7.06
C ASN A 89 -15.05 8.79 8.46
N THR A 90 -14.16 7.81 8.61
CA THR A 90 -13.83 7.25 9.93
C THR A 90 -12.67 7.97 10.61
N LYS A 91 -12.55 7.77 11.93
CA LYS A 91 -11.46 8.35 12.73
C LYS A 91 -10.06 8.06 12.18
N TYR A 92 -9.83 6.83 11.71
CA TYR A 92 -8.50 6.35 11.29
C TYR A 92 -8.28 6.40 9.76
N GLY A 93 -9.35 6.53 8.97
CA GLY A 93 -9.28 6.49 7.51
C GLY A 93 -9.10 7.84 6.80
N LYS A 94 -9.00 8.95 7.53
CA LYS A 94 -8.93 10.32 6.97
C LYS A 94 -7.90 10.50 5.83
N ASN A 95 -6.75 9.83 5.95
CA ASN A 95 -5.66 9.90 4.98
C ASN A 95 -5.63 8.72 4.00
N ALA A 96 -6.70 7.93 3.92
CA ALA A 96 -6.78 6.84 2.95
C ALA A 96 -6.73 7.41 1.52
N ALA A 97 -6.10 6.66 0.62
CA ALA A 97 -5.96 7.03 -0.78
C ALA A 97 -6.03 5.77 -1.66
N ILE A 98 -6.52 5.94 -2.89
CA ILE A 98 -6.29 4.96 -3.94
C ILE A 98 -4.88 5.22 -4.47
N ILE A 99 -4.00 4.24 -4.28
CA ILE A 99 -2.56 4.38 -4.55
C ILE A 99 -2.11 3.66 -5.82
N GLY A 100 -3.02 2.98 -6.51
CA GLY A 100 -2.68 2.16 -7.66
C GLY A 100 -3.81 1.29 -8.16
N GLU A 101 -3.47 0.40 -9.09
CA GLU A 101 -4.38 -0.53 -9.76
C GLU A 101 -3.75 -1.91 -9.94
N VAL A 102 -4.60 -2.92 -10.17
CA VAL A 102 -4.19 -4.29 -10.43
C VAL A 102 -4.30 -4.58 -11.92
N LYS A 103 -3.29 -5.23 -12.52
CA LYS A 103 -3.30 -5.62 -13.94
C LYS A 103 -2.95 -7.09 -14.13
N ALA A 104 -3.42 -7.66 -15.24
CA ALA A 104 -3.13 -9.05 -15.62
C ALA A 104 -1.72 -9.25 -16.20
N GLU A 105 -1.13 -8.19 -16.79
CA GLU A 105 0.22 -8.24 -17.35
C GLU A 105 1.28 -8.32 -16.24
N ARG A 106 2.47 -8.86 -16.57
CA ARG A 106 3.64 -8.94 -15.67
C ARG A 106 3.32 -9.52 -14.27
N PRO A 107 2.61 -10.66 -14.17
CA PRO A 107 2.14 -11.17 -12.89
C PRO A 107 3.28 -11.42 -11.90
N GLY A 108 3.01 -11.18 -10.61
CA GLY A 108 3.97 -11.32 -9.53
C GLY A 108 4.85 -10.09 -9.30
N ASN A 109 4.76 -9.05 -10.13
CA ASN A 109 5.52 -7.82 -9.97
C ASN A 109 4.69 -6.71 -9.32
N VAL A 110 5.37 -5.90 -8.50
CA VAL A 110 4.88 -4.61 -8.04
C VAL A 110 5.68 -3.52 -8.76
N ILE A 111 4.98 -2.65 -9.47
CA ILE A 111 5.59 -1.62 -10.32
C ILE A 111 5.18 -0.26 -9.79
N LEU A 112 6.15 0.57 -9.43
CA LEU A 112 5.93 1.93 -8.98
C LEU A 112 6.19 2.89 -10.15
N LYS A 113 5.17 3.68 -10.51
CA LYS A 113 5.32 4.86 -11.35
C LYS A 113 5.84 6.00 -10.49
N THR A 114 7.05 6.48 -10.80
CA THR A 114 7.71 7.54 -10.05
C THR A 114 7.12 8.91 -10.38
N GLU A 115 7.38 9.90 -9.54
CA GLU A 115 6.90 11.28 -9.77
C GLU A 115 7.41 11.88 -11.08
N VAL A 116 8.61 11.49 -11.52
CA VAL A 116 9.22 11.91 -12.80
C VAL A 116 8.69 11.13 -14.02
N GLY A 117 7.73 10.22 -13.82
CA GLY A 117 7.05 9.47 -14.88
C GLY A 117 7.70 8.16 -15.30
N GLY A 118 8.84 7.80 -14.68
CA GLY A 118 9.50 6.51 -14.87
C GLY A 118 8.78 5.37 -14.15
N HIS A 119 9.23 4.14 -14.37
CA HIS A 119 8.75 2.97 -13.63
C HIS A 119 9.93 2.25 -12.98
N ARG A 120 9.77 1.85 -11.71
CA ARG A 120 10.69 0.93 -11.03
C ARG A 120 9.95 -0.25 -10.44
N ILE A 121 10.62 -1.39 -10.33
CA ILE A 121 10.09 -2.55 -9.60
C ILE A 121 10.30 -2.29 -8.11
N ILE A 122 9.28 -2.63 -7.31
CA ILE A 122 9.40 -2.69 -5.85
C ILE A 122 9.70 -4.15 -5.51
N ASP A 123 10.94 -4.42 -5.15
CA ASP A 123 11.39 -5.76 -4.77
C ASP A 123 10.83 -6.18 -3.40
N VAL A 124 10.92 -7.47 -3.12
CA VAL A 124 10.65 -7.96 -1.77
C VAL A 124 11.80 -7.53 -0.86
N PRO A 125 11.53 -6.87 0.27
CA PRO A 125 12.57 -6.49 1.20
C PRO A 125 13.35 -7.72 1.69
N TYR A 126 14.66 -7.58 1.85
CA TYR A 126 15.50 -8.66 2.40
C TYR A 126 15.15 -9.00 3.86
N GLY A 127 14.63 -8.02 4.59
CA GLY A 127 14.22 -8.14 5.99
C GLY A 127 13.71 -6.81 6.52
N GLU A 128 13.34 -6.80 7.80
CA GLU A 128 12.96 -5.56 8.48
C GLU A 128 14.23 -4.78 8.87
N PRO A 129 14.41 -3.52 8.40
CA PRO A 129 15.60 -2.73 8.72
C PRO A 129 15.68 -2.33 10.21
N ILE A 130 14.55 -2.30 10.93
CA ILE A 130 14.51 -1.86 12.33
C ILE A 130 14.46 -3.09 13.28
N PRO A 131 15.55 -3.40 14.01
CA PRO A 131 15.54 -4.53 14.94
C PRO A 131 14.56 -4.30 16.09
N ARG A 132 13.74 -5.32 16.38
CA ARG A 132 12.70 -5.30 17.43
C ARG A 132 11.66 -4.19 17.27
N VAL A 133 11.26 -3.89 16.04
CA VAL A 133 10.21 -2.89 15.74
C VAL A 133 8.83 -3.28 16.26
N CYS A 134 8.55 -4.59 16.37
CA CYS A 134 7.32 -5.16 16.92
C CYS A 134 7.58 -6.52 17.60
#